data_AF-A0A9E6RT41-F1
#
_entry.id   AF-A0A9E6RT41-F1
#
_cell.length_a   1.000
_cell.length_b   1.000
_cell.length_c   1.000
_cell.angle_alpha   90.00
_cell.angle_beta   90.00
_cell.angle_gamma   90.00
#
_symmetry.space_group_name_H-M   'P 1'
#
loop_
_entity.id
_entity.type
_entity.pdbx_description
1 polymer ?
#
loop_
_entity_poly.entity_id
_entity_poly.type
_entity_poly.pdbx_seq_one_letter_code
_entity_poly.pdbx_strand_id
1 'polypeptide(L)'
;MQSLTTEKQSQSVMNLIEERWDDLVGVMPMKICFPALEKEEYEIFTGCDPKNLPWSYHNGGSWPVLLWTLTAAAQKTGRTDIAERAIKLAEAKLSQHEWPEYYDGASGSLIGKEARRYTTWTITGFLLAKEFLRNSEYLDLISFDEFDLENDVKFCDIYRTYARGFQNPYDCVVVTYEIPIISFCFT
;
A
#
# COMPACT_ATOMS: atom_id res chain seq x y z
N MET A 1 9.56 1.83 -0.12
CA MET A 1 9.41 1.74 1.34
C MET A 1 10.53 2.51 1.99
N GLN A 2 10.21 3.74 2.38
CA GLN A 2 11.07 4.56 3.21
C GLN A 2 11.18 3.91 4.59
N SER A 3 12.36 3.90 5.21
CA SER A 3 12.59 3.36 6.56
C SER A 3 12.03 4.29 7.65
N LEU A 4 10.73 4.59 7.55
CA LEU A 4 10.06 5.61 8.37
C LEU A 4 9.56 5.05 9.71
N THR A 5 9.12 3.79 9.73
CA THR A 5 8.63 3.13 10.94
C THR A 5 9.79 2.41 11.60
N THR A 6 9.91 2.48 12.93
CA THR A 6 10.84 1.60 13.67
C THR A 6 10.49 0.13 13.48
N GLU A 7 11.42 -0.78 13.71
CA GLU A 7 11.17 -2.24 13.63
C GLU A 7 9.95 -2.66 14.46
N LYS A 8 9.82 -2.13 15.67
CA LYS A 8 8.65 -2.40 16.53
C LYS A 8 7.33 -1.96 15.89
N GLN A 9 7.31 -0.79 15.24
CA GLN A 9 6.13 -0.29 14.54
C GLN A 9 5.83 -1.13 13.31
N SER A 10 6.85 -1.49 12.53
CA SER A 10 6.75 -2.38 11.36
C SER A 10 6.10 -3.72 11.73
N GLN A 11 6.59 -4.36 12.79
CA GLN A 11 6.00 -5.60 13.33
C GLN A 11 4.57 -5.39 13.85
N SER A 12 4.29 -4.26 14.50
CA SER A 12 2.94 -3.96 15.01
C SER A 12 1.92 -3.81 13.88
N VAL A 13 2.31 -3.24 12.74
CA VAL A 13 1.45 -3.16 11.55
C VAL A 13 1.18 -4.55 10.97
N MET A 14 2.21 -5.42 10.89
CA MET A 14 2.01 -6.80 10.44
C MET A 14 1.09 -7.60 11.36
N ASN A 15 1.26 -7.46 12.67
CA ASN A 15 0.37 -8.07 13.66
C ASN A 15 -1.07 -7.56 13.50
N LEU A 16 -1.27 -6.27 13.26
CA LEU A 16 -2.60 -5.71 13.02
C LEU A 16 -3.25 -6.32 11.77
N ILE A 17 -2.51 -6.47 10.66
CA ILE A 17 -3.00 -7.10 9.43
C ILE A 17 -3.41 -8.55 9.69
N GLU A 18 -2.63 -9.28 10.48
CA GLU A 18 -2.94 -10.66 10.85
C GLU A 18 -4.18 -10.74 11.76
N GLU A 19 -4.23 -9.94 12.82
CA GLU A 19 -5.33 -9.93 13.80
C GLU A 19 -6.65 -9.42 13.20
N ARG A 20 -6.58 -8.50 12.23
CA ARG A 20 -7.73 -7.91 11.53
C ARG A 20 -7.80 -8.34 10.07
N TRP A 21 -7.41 -9.59 9.81
CA TRP A 21 -7.36 -10.14 8.45
C TRP A 21 -8.67 -9.98 7.70
N ASP A 22 -9.80 -10.32 8.32
CA ASP A 22 -11.11 -10.30 7.66
C ASP A 22 -11.55 -8.88 7.28
N ASP A 23 -11.10 -7.87 8.02
CA ASP A 23 -11.38 -6.45 7.80
C ASP A 23 -10.46 -5.85 6.74
N LEU A 24 -9.14 -6.09 6.86
CA LEU A 24 -8.10 -5.43 6.05
C LEU A 24 -7.77 -6.17 4.75
N VAL A 25 -8.01 -7.48 4.70
CA VAL A 25 -7.75 -8.34 3.55
C VAL A 25 -9.04 -9.03 3.07
N GLY A 26 -9.83 -9.58 4.00
CA GLY A 26 -11.03 -10.32 3.69
C GLY A 26 -10.76 -11.46 2.71
N VAL A 27 -11.51 -11.47 1.61
CA VAL A 27 -11.42 -12.50 0.56
C VAL A 27 -10.71 -12.02 -0.71
N MET A 28 -10.16 -10.80 -0.70
CA MET A 28 -9.35 -10.23 -1.78
C MET A 28 -8.38 -9.16 -1.21
N PRO A 29 -7.05 -9.41 -1.26
CA PRO A 29 -6.07 -8.43 -0.78
C PRO A 29 -6.02 -7.18 -1.66
N MET A 30 -5.80 -5.99 -1.10
CA MET A 30 -6.14 -5.59 0.28
C MET A 30 -6.96 -4.30 0.25
N LYS A 31 -7.57 -3.95 1.38
CA LYS A 31 -8.33 -2.70 1.49
C LYS A 31 -7.44 -1.49 1.23
N ILE A 32 -7.93 -0.56 0.42
CA ILE A 32 -7.29 0.76 0.23
C ILE A 32 -7.48 1.67 1.43
N CYS A 33 -8.50 1.44 2.25
CA CYS A 33 -8.71 2.09 3.55
C CYS A 33 -9.73 1.30 4.36
N PHE A 34 -9.77 1.55 5.67
CA PHE A 34 -10.75 0.95 6.58
C PHE A 34 -11.02 1.88 7.77
N PRO A 35 -12.27 2.01 8.24
CA PRO A 35 -13.51 1.52 7.61
C PRO A 35 -13.93 2.40 6.42
N ALA A 36 -14.99 2.00 5.71
CA ALA A 36 -15.64 2.89 4.75
C ALA A 36 -16.42 4.00 5.45
N LEU A 37 -16.50 5.17 4.82
CA LEU A 37 -17.40 6.25 5.19
C LEU A 37 -18.84 5.86 4.83
N GLU A 38 -19.76 6.07 5.77
CA GLU A 38 -21.18 5.72 5.63
C GLU A 38 -22.09 6.90 6.01
N LYS A 39 -23.33 6.89 5.53
CA LYS A 39 -24.40 7.85 5.89
C LYS A 39 -23.91 9.31 5.75
N GLU A 40 -24.05 10.10 6.81
CA GLU A 40 -23.70 11.53 6.84
C GLU A 40 -22.21 11.78 6.56
N GLU A 41 -21.30 10.91 7.04
CA GLU A 41 -19.87 11.04 6.75
C GLU A 41 -19.59 10.86 5.24
N TYR A 42 -20.24 9.89 4.61
CA TYR A 42 -20.15 9.71 3.16
C TYR A 42 -20.66 10.96 2.43
N GLU A 43 -21.83 11.48 2.80
CA GLU A 43 -22.42 12.66 2.17
C GLU A 43 -21.49 13.87 2.28
N ILE A 44 -20.95 14.12 3.47
CA ILE A 44 -20.10 15.27 3.77
C ILE A 44 -18.73 15.15 3.09
N PHE A 45 -18.00 14.05 3.30
CA PHE A 45 -16.60 13.95 2.89
C PHE A 45 -16.43 13.59 1.41
N THR A 46 -17.40 12.91 0.81
CA THR A 46 -17.33 12.54 -0.62
C THR A 46 -18.13 13.48 -1.52
N GLY A 47 -19.00 14.34 -0.96
CA GLY A 47 -19.93 15.14 -1.76
C GLY A 47 -20.97 14.28 -2.48
N CYS A 48 -21.38 13.18 -1.86
CA CYS A 48 -22.28 12.17 -2.43
C CYS A 48 -21.76 11.53 -3.74
N ASP A 49 -20.45 11.31 -3.86
CA ASP A 49 -19.83 10.73 -5.07
C ASP A 49 -20.32 9.29 -5.32
N PRO A 50 -21.10 9.03 -6.39
CA PRO A 50 -21.72 7.73 -6.65
C PRO A 50 -20.74 6.61 -6.99
N LYS A 51 -19.46 6.93 -7.25
CA LYS A 51 -18.39 5.93 -7.47
C LYS A 51 -17.80 5.44 -6.15
N ASN A 52 -17.83 6.28 -5.11
CA ASN A 52 -17.25 6.05 -3.79
C ASN A 52 -18.30 5.68 -2.74
N LEU A 53 -19.33 4.94 -3.14
CA LEU A 53 -20.29 4.34 -2.21
C LEU A 53 -19.57 3.55 -1.10
N PRO A 54 -20.20 3.34 0.07
CA PRO A 54 -19.61 2.54 1.12
C PRO A 54 -19.11 1.18 0.61
N TRP A 55 -17.85 0.87 0.92
CA TRP A 55 -17.16 -0.36 0.51
C TRP A 55 -16.97 -0.49 -1.00
N SER A 56 -16.85 0.63 -1.71
CA SER A 56 -16.60 0.70 -3.16
C SER A 56 -15.44 1.60 -3.49
N TYR A 57 -14.68 1.21 -4.51
CA TYR A 57 -13.62 2.03 -5.11
C TYR A 57 -12.63 2.58 -4.06
N HIS A 58 -12.48 3.90 -3.90
CA HIS A 58 -11.57 4.46 -2.89
C HIS A 58 -12.16 4.45 -1.47
N ASN A 59 -13.48 4.27 -1.32
CA ASN A 59 -14.17 4.23 -0.03
C ASN A 59 -14.27 2.80 0.50
N GLY A 60 -13.14 2.21 0.86
CA GLY A 60 -13.08 0.86 1.45
C GLY A 60 -13.16 -0.29 0.44
N GLY A 61 -12.88 -0.02 -0.85
CA GLY A 61 -12.69 -1.08 -1.85
C GLY A 61 -11.42 -1.89 -1.59
N SER A 62 -11.39 -3.12 -2.07
CA SER A 62 -10.19 -3.98 -2.08
C SER A 62 -9.46 -3.84 -3.43
N TRP A 63 -8.18 -3.53 -3.38
CA TRP A 63 -7.36 -3.21 -4.55
C TRP A 63 -6.23 -4.23 -4.72
N PRO A 64 -6.34 -5.16 -5.69
CA PRO A 64 -5.33 -6.20 -5.92
C PRO A 64 -3.93 -5.69 -6.22
N VAL A 65 -3.81 -4.48 -6.77
CA VAL A 65 -2.49 -3.84 -6.98
C VAL A 65 -1.72 -3.70 -5.67
N LEU A 66 -2.37 -3.55 -4.52
CA LEU A 66 -1.71 -3.40 -3.21
C LEU A 66 -1.07 -4.70 -2.71
N LEU A 67 -1.27 -5.82 -3.40
CA LEU A 67 -0.66 -7.09 -3.04
C LEU A 67 0.87 -7.04 -3.09
N TRP A 68 1.46 -6.30 -4.04
CA TRP A 68 2.93 -6.20 -4.13
C TRP A 68 3.53 -5.40 -2.98
N THR A 69 2.87 -4.33 -2.52
CA THR A 69 3.36 -3.55 -1.37
C THR A 69 3.22 -4.36 -0.09
N LEU A 70 2.10 -5.04 0.12
CA LEU A 70 1.94 -5.97 1.25
C LEU A 70 3.04 -7.04 1.23
N THR A 71 3.34 -7.61 0.07
CA THR A 71 4.35 -8.65 -0.05
C THR A 71 5.76 -8.11 0.20
N ALA A 72 6.10 -6.95 -0.36
CA ALA A 72 7.39 -6.32 -0.12
C ALA A 72 7.60 -6.02 1.38
N ALA A 73 6.58 -5.49 2.04
CA ALA A 73 6.60 -5.22 3.47
C ALA A 73 6.75 -6.50 4.30
N ALA A 74 5.95 -7.53 3.98
CA ALA A 74 5.98 -8.81 4.65
C ALA A 74 7.36 -9.47 4.51
N GLN A 75 7.96 -9.39 3.32
CA GLN A 75 9.31 -9.86 3.06
C GLN A 75 10.34 -9.09 3.89
N LYS A 76 10.26 -7.74 3.92
CA LYS A 76 11.18 -6.88 4.68
C LYS A 76 11.14 -7.14 6.19
N THR A 77 9.94 -7.35 6.71
CA THR A 77 9.70 -7.62 8.15
C THR A 77 9.82 -9.10 8.55
N GLY A 78 10.18 -9.99 7.61
CA GLY A 78 10.29 -11.44 7.86
C GLY A 78 8.95 -12.16 8.10
N ARG A 79 7.82 -11.53 7.77
CA ARG A 79 6.44 -12.02 7.93
C ARG A 79 5.89 -12.62 6.65
N THR A 80 6.67 -13.48 5.99
CA THR A 80 6.37 -14.01 4.65
C THR A 80 5.10 -14.86 4.61
N ASP A 81 4.68 -15.41 5.74
CA ASP A 81 3.43 -16.15 5.92
C ASP A 81 2.19 -15.33 5.53
N ILE A 82 2.19 -14.03 5.86
CA ILE A 82 1.13 -13.07 5.49
C ILE A 82 1.07 -12.92 3.96
N ALA A 83 2.24 -12.74 3.32
CA ALA A 83 2.33 -12.59 1.87
C ALA A 83 1.88 -13.85 1.13
N GLU A 84 2.36 -15.03 1.56
CA GLU A 84 1.98 -16.33 0.99
C GLU A 84 0.46 -16.54 1.03
N ARG A 85 -0.15 -16.25 2.18
CA ARG A 85 -1.61 -16.35 2.35
C ARG A 85 -2.36 -15.38 1.44
N ALA A 86 -1.90 -14.12 1.34
CA ALA A 86 -2.53 -13.11 0.50
C ALA A 86 -2.43 -13.46 -1.01
N ILE A 87 -1.23 -13.89 -1.46
CA ILE A 87 -1.00 -14.32 -2.85
C ILE A 87 -1.91 -15.50 -3.20
N LYS A 88 -2.02 -16.49 -2.32
CA LYS A 88 -2.88 -17.66 -2.54
C LYS A 88 -4.36 -17.28 -2.69
N LEU A 89 -4.86 -16.32 -1.90
CA LEU A 89 -6.23 -15.81 -2.03
C LEU A 89 -6.46 -15.12 -3.37
N ALA A 90 -5.52 -14.26 -3.78
CA ALA A 90 -5.60 -13.54 -5.05
C ALA A 90 -5.52 -14.49 -6.26
N GLU A 91 -4.56 -15.43 -6.23
CA GLU A 91 -4.32 -16.41 -7.30
C GLU A 91 -5.57 -17.27 -7.58
N ALA A 92 -6.34 -17.62 -6.54
CA ALA A 92 -7.55 -18.41 -6.67
C ALA A 92 -8.66 -17.72 -7.49
N LYS A 93 -8.63 -16.38 -7.65
CA LYS A 93 -9.76 -15.60 -8.20
C LYS A 93 -9.38 -14.69 -9.36
N LEU A 94 -8.23 -14.02 -9.31
CA LEU A 94 -7.91 -12.91 -10.22
C LEU A 94 -8.00 -13.29 -11.70
N SER A 95 -7.44 -14.43 -12.08
CA SER A 95 -7.51 -14.90 -13.48
C SER A 95 -8.94 -15.27 -13.89
N GLN A 96 -9.74 -15.85 -12.99
CA GLN A 96 -11.13 -16.24 -13.28
C GLN A 96 -12.04 -15.01 -13.43
N HIS A 97 -11.73 -13.93 -12.72
CA HIS A 97 -12.44 -12.66 -12.78
C HIS A 97 -11.89 -11.69 -13.84
N GLU A 98 -10.99 -12.15 -14.72
CA GLU A 98 -10.42 -11.33 -15.79
C GLU A 98 -9.68 -10.08 -15.27
N TRP A 99 -8.94 -10.22 -14.16
CA TRP A 99 -8.08 -9.19 -13.58
C TRP A 99 -8.76 -7.82 -13.37
N PRO A 100 -9.77 -7.73 -12.48
CA PRO A 100 -10.47 -6.49 -12.20
C PRO A 100 -9.56 -5.40 -11.62
N GLU A 101 -9.91 -4.15 -11.87
CA GLU A 101 -9.25 -2.98 -11.27
C GLU A 101 -9.35 -2.97 -9.74
N TYR A 102 -10.53 -3.26 -9.20
CA TYR A 102 -10.82 -3.28 -7.77
C TYR A 102 -12.02 -4.19 -7.46
N TYR A 103 -12.26 -4.43 -6.17
CA TYR A 103 -13.34 -5.25 -5.63
C TYR A 103 -14.13 -4.48 -4.56
N ASP A 104 -15.44 -4.72 -4.52
CA ASP A 104 -16.38 -4.07 -3.62
C ASP A 104 -16.86 -5.01 -2.50
N GLY A 105 -17.52 -4.40 -1.51
CA GLY A 105 -18.08 -5.05 -0.33
C GLY A 105 -17.08 -5.12 0.83
N ALA A 106 -17.61 -5.19 2.05
CA ALA A 106 -16.78 -5.16 3.27
C ALA A 106 -15.65 -6.19 3.25
N SER A 107 -15.89 -7.39 2.70
CA SER A 107 -14.88 -8.44 2.55
C SER A 107 -14.15 -8.46 1.19
N GLY A 108 -14.49 -7.61 0.23
CA GLY A 108 -13.96 -7.66 -1.14
C GLY A 108 -14.48 -8.85 -1.96
N SER A 109 -15.73 -9.24 -1.74
CA SER A 109 -16.35 -10.42 -2.35
C SER A 109 -16.99 -10.15 -3.72
N LEU A 110 -17.20 -8.87 -4.07
CA LEU A 110 -17.82 -8.46 -5.33
C LEU A 110 -16.77 -7.88 -6.26
N ILE A 111 -16.83 -8.18 -7.56
CA ILE A 111 -16.06 -7.42 -8.56
C ILE A 111 -16.56 -5.97 -8.51
N GLY A 112 -15.64 -5.00 -8.53
CA GLY A 112 -15.98 -3.60 -8.38
C GLY A 112 -17.05 -3.15 -9.38
N LYS A 113 -18.01 -2.36 -8.91
CA LYS A 113 -19.20 -1.91 -9.66
C LYS A 113 -18.87 -1.36 -11.04
N GLU A 114 -17.77 -0.62 -11.15
CA GLU A 114 -17.27 -0.01 -12.38
C GLU A 114 -15.83 -0.45 -12.68
N ALA A 115 -15.41 -1.61 -12.16
CA ALA A 115 -14.05 -2.10 -12.32
C ALA A 115 -13.77 -2.48 -13.79
N ARG A 116 -12.69 -1.92 -14.34
CA ARG A 116 -12.17 -2.37 -15.63
C ARG A 116 -11.57 -3.77 -15.50
N ARG A 117 -11.71 -4.56 -16.56
CA ARG A 117 -11.08 -5.88 -16.70
C ARG A 117 -9.69 -5.73 -17.33
N TYR A 118 -8.84 -6.72 -17.10
CA TYR A 118 -7.47 -6.79 -17.61
C TYR A 118 -6.64 -5.57 -17.24
N THR A 119 -6.85 -5.06 -16.03
CA THR A 119 -6.17 -3.84 -15.60
C THR A 119 -4.69 -4.12 -15.35
N THR A 120 -3.82 -3.39 -16.05
CA THR A 120 -2.37 -3.64 -16.08
C THR A 120 -1.78 -3.72 -14.68
N TRP A 121 -2.11 -2.79 -13.78
CA TRP A 121 -1.53 -2.76 -12.44
C TRP A 121 -1.99 -3.90 -11.52
N THR A 122 -3.13 -4.53 -11.82
CA THR A 122 -3.63 -5.68 -11.06
C THR A 122 -2.79 -6.90 -11.46
N ILE A 123 -2.54 -7.06 -12.76
CA ILE A 123 -1.68 -8.11 -13.30
C ILE A 123 -0.24 -7.92 -12.82
N THR A 124 0.33 -6.72 -13.00
CA THR A 124 1.73 -6.47 -12.62
C THR A 124 1.93 -6.49 -11.11
N GLY A 125 0.99 -5.99 -10.32
CA GLY A 125 1.04 -6.09 -8.86
C GLY A 125 1.03 -7.54 -8.37
N PHE A 126 0.20 -8.40 -8.98
CA PHE A 126 0.21 -9.83 -8.66
C PHE A 126 1.53 -10.50 -9.04
N LEU A 127 2.07 -10.24 -10.24
CA LEU A 127 3.36 -10.80 -10.67
C LEU A 127 4.51 -10.32 -9.79
N LEU A 128 4.55 -9.02 -9.49
CA LEU A 128 5.60 -8.42 -8.67
C LEU A 128 5.58 -8.96 -7.23
N ALA A 129 4.40 -9.18 -6.65
CA ALA A 129 4.27 -9.86 -5.36
C ALA A 129 4.94 -11.25 -5.38
N LYS A 130 4.68 -12.05 -6.43
CA LYS A 130 5.32 -13.37 -6.57
C LYS A 130 6.84 -13.26 -6.73
N GLU A 131 7.33 -12.26 -7.47
CA GLU A 131 8.78 -12.05 -7.63
C GLU A 131 9.46 -11.62 -6.32
N PHE A 132 8.86 -10.73 -5.53
CA PHE A 132 9.42 -10.36 -4.23
C PHE A 132 9.49 -11.52 -3.25
N LEU A 133 8.48 -12.39 -3.24
CA LEU A 133 8.49 -13.58 -2.39
C LEU A 133 9.56 -14.59 -2.84
N ARG A 134 9.82 -14.69 -4.15
CA ARG A 134 10.83 -15.59 -4.73
C ARG A 134 12.26 -15.09 -4.53
N ASN A 135 12.47 -13.78 -4.59
CA ASN A 135 13.79 -13.18 -4.45
C ASN A 135 13.74 -11.91 -3.58
N SER A 136 14.22 -12.02 -2.34
CA SER A 136 14.30 -10.91 -1.39
C SER A 136 15.25 -9.80 -1.83
N GLU A 137 16.26 -10.09 -2.67
CA GLU A 137 17.23 -9.07 -3.15
C GLU A 137 16.54 -7.96 -3.97
N TYR A 138 15.38 -8.24 -4.56
CA TYR A 138 14.63 -7.22 -5.29
C TYR A 138 14.02 -6.14 -4.38
N LEU A 139 13.96 -6.37 -3.06
CA LEU A 139 13.55 -5.33 -2.13
C LEU A 139 14.47 -4.11 -2.21
N ASP A 140 15.76 -4.29 -2.46
CA ASP A 140 16.74 -3.20 -2.58
C ASP A 140 16.39 -2.17 -3.66
N LEU A 141 15.56 -2.55 -4.64
CA LEU A 141 15.07 -1.64 -5.69
C LEU A 141 14.04 -0.63 -5.17
N ILE A 142 13.37 -0.95 -4.06
CA ILE A 142 12.23 -0.19 -3.54
C ILE A 142 12.33 0.12 -2.05
N SER A 143 13.22 -0.52 -1.29
CA SER A 143 13.43 -0.24 0.13
C SER A 143 14.72 0.54 0.36
N PHE A 144 14.68 1.38 1.39
CA PHE A 144 15.83 2.15 1.83
C PHE A 144 16.18 1.73 3.26
N ASP A 145 17.46 1.86 3.60
CA ASP A 145 17.97 1.69 4.96
C ASP A 145 17.47 2.82 5.88
N GLU A 146 17.67 2.65 7.18
CA GLU A 146 17.40 3.70 8.16
C GLU A 146 18.15 4.98 7.79
N PHE A 147 17.44 6.10 7.85
CA PHE A 147 18.02 7.40 7.63
C PHE A 147 19.02 7.69 8.76
N ASP A 148 20.30 7.78 8.41
CA ASP A 148 21.35 8.06 9.37
C ASP A 148 21.38 9.57 9.59
N LEU A 149 20.71 10.02 10.66
CA LEU A 149 20.61 11.43 11.02
C LEU A 149 21.99 12.12 11.12
N GLU A 150 23.08 11.43 11.43
CA GLU A 150 24.41 12.04 11.51
C GLU A 150 25.11 12.16 10.15
N ASN A 151 24.91 11.19 9.26
CA ASN A 151 25.57 11.16 7.95
C ASN A 151 24.76 11.84 6.85
N ASP A 152 23.43 11.74 6.89
CA ASP A 152 22.55 12.30 5.86
C ASP A 152 22.31 13.81 6.05
N VAL A 153 22.37 14.32 7.29
CA VAL A 153 22.33 15.77 7.55
C VAL A 153 23.58 16.48 7.00
N LYS A 154 24.76 15.84 7.07
CA LYS A 154 26.00 16.38 6.48
C LYS A 154 25.92 16.51 4.96
N PHE A 155 25.19 15.62 4.29
CA PHE A 155 24.94 15.71 2.85
C PHE A 155 24.09 16.94 2.50
N CYS A 156 23.07 17.23 3.30
CA CYS A 156 22.23 18.42 3.16
C CYS A 156 23.02 19.74 3.36
N ASP A 157 24.00 19.75 4.27
CA ASP A 157 24.87 20.91 4.49
C ASP A 157 25.85 21.18 3.33
N ILE A 158 26.31 20.13 2.64
CA ILE A 158 27.10 20.28 1.41
C ILE A 158 26.26 20.94 0.31
N TYR A 159 25.02 20.51 0.10
CA TYR A 159 24.13 21.13 -0.91
C TYR A 159 23.74 22.57 -0.57
N ARG A 160 23.57 22.91 0.72
CA ARG A 160 23.39 24.30 1.18
C ARG A 160 24.54 25.22 0.81
N THR A 161 25.76 24.69 0.78
CA THR A 161 26.95 25.49 0.46
C THR A 161 26.98 25.87 -1.03
N TYR A 162 26.37 25.05 -1.90
CA TYR A 162 26.29 25.29 -3.35
C TYR A 162 24.99 25.96 -3.82
N ALA A 163 23.87 25.78 -3.11
CA ALA A 163 22.59 26.38 -3.44
C ALA A 163 22.30 27.59 -2.53
N ARG A 164 22.75 28.79 -2.94
CA ARG A 164 22.32 30.05 -2.33
C ARG A 164 20.82 30.24 -2.56
N GLY A 165 19.96 29.86 -1.62
CA GLY A 165 18.53 30.15 -1.73
C GLY A 165 17.59 29.66 -0.64
N PHE A 166 17.93 28.62 0.14
CA PHE A 166 16.97 28.04 1.10
C PHE A 166 17.39 28.30 2.55
N GLN A 167 16.63 29.15 3.25
CA GLN A 167 16.91 29.61 4.62
C GLN A 167 16.38 28.66 5.72
N ASN A 168 15.58 27.64 5.39
CA ASN A 168 14.98 26.74 6.36
C ASN A 168 15.47 25.29 6.17
N PRO A 169 16.05 24.63 7.18
CA PRO A 169 16.52 23.24 7.07
C PRO A 169 15.40 22.22 6.84
N TYR A 170 14.15 22.61 7.11
CA TYR A 170 12.97 21.76 6.92
C TYR A 170 12.33 21.87 5.53
N ASP A 171 12.84 22.73 4.63
CA ASP A 171 12.27 22.88 3.29
C ASP A 171 12.74 21.79 2.30
N CYS A 172 13.71 20.95 2.69
CA CYS A 172 14.07 19.72 1.96
C CYS A 172 13.12 18.55 2.30
N VAL A 173 11.82 18.78 2.29
CA VAL A 173 10.85 17.69 2.24
C VAL A 173 10.45 17.58 0.78
N VAL A 174 10.86 16.50 0.12
CA VAL A 174 10.36 16.15 -1.21
C VAL A 174 8.86 15.93 -1.07
N VAL A 175 8.07 16.97 -1.38
CA VAL A 175 6.61 16.85 -1.52
C VAL A 175 6.35 16.07 -2.79
N THR A 176 6.28 14.75 -2.66
CA THR A 176 5.67 13.91 -3.68
C THR A 176 4.16 14.14 -3.58
N TYR A 177 3.60 14.83 -4.57
CA TYR A 177 2.16 14.82 -4.78
C TYR A 177 1.79 13.42 -5.28
N GLU A 178 1.36 12.53 -4.40
CA GLU A 178 0.87 11.21 -4.79
C GLU A 178 -0.57 10.99 -4.34
N ILE A 179 -1.29 10.33 -5.25
CA ILE A 179 -2.60 9.70 -5.12
C ILE A 179 -2.72 9.03 -3.73
N PRO A 180 -3.87 9.06 -3.05
CA PRO A 180 -4.04 8.43 -1.72
C PRO A 180 -4.08 6.91 -1.88
N ILE A 181 -2.94 6.32 -2.19
CA ILE A 181 -2.66 4.92 -2.03
C ILE A 181 -2.01 4.81 -0.64
N ILE A 182 -2.43 3.85 0.19
CA ILE A 182 -1.73 3.59 1.45
C ILE A 182 -0.29 3.23 1.12
N SER A 183 0.61 4.20 1.31
CA SER A 183 2.04 3.96 1.33
C SER A 183 2.36 3.43 2.71
N PHE A 184 2.37 2.10 2.85
CA PHE A 184 2.92 1.51 4.04
C PHE A 184 4.46 1.61 3.96
N CYS A 185 5.06 2.33 4.89
CA CYS A 185 6.51 2.43 5.03
C CYS A 185 6.94 1.42 6.11
N PHE A 186 7.94 0.57 5.82
CA PHE A 186 8.48 -0.43 6.76
C PHE A 186 10.01 -0.35 6.78
N THR A 187 10.62 -0.52 7.97
CA THR A 187 12.04 -0.84 8.19
C THR A 187 12.40 -2.24 7.72
#